data_AF-A0A352RZS5-F1
#
_entry.id   AF-A0A352RZS5-F1
#
_cell.length_a   1.000
_cell.length_b   1.000
_cell.length_c   1.000
_cell.angle_alpha   90.00
_cell.angle_beta   90.00
_cell.angle_gamma   90.00
#
_symmetry.space_group_name_H-M   'P 1'
#
loop_
_entity.id
_entity.type
_entity.pdbx_description
1 polymer ?
#
loop_
_entity_poly.entity_id
_entity_poly.type
_entity_poly.pdbx_seq_one_letter_code
_entity_poly.pdbx_strand_id
1 'polypeptide(L)' 'TVVFGEIGLSGEVRPVAQSAARLKEAAKLGFTMAVIPKANAPKQRIDGLEVIAVDRLEQAIDRVRHLD' A
#
# COMPACT_ATOMS: atom_id res chain seq x y z
N THR A 1 -6.54 7.68 2.56
CA THR A 1 -5.62 6.52 2.54
C THR A 1 -6.33 5.26 2.11
N VAL A 2 -5.68 4.41 1.30
CA VAL A 2 -6.09 3.02 1.04
C VAL A 2 -5.01 2.04 1.49
N VAL A 3 -5.38 0.81 1.83
CA VAL A 3 -4.45 -0.23 2.27
C VAL A 3 -4.81 -1.55 1.59
N PHE A 4 -3.80 -2.25 1.07
CA PHE A 4 -3.95 -3.57 0.47
C PHE A 4 -2.86 -4.50 1.00
N GLY A 5 -3.17 -5.79 1.15
CA GLY A 5 -2.20 -6.80 1.57
C GLY A 5 -2.87 -7.94 2.31
N GLU A 6 -2.23 -9.10 2.28
CA GLU A 6 -2.53 -10.21 3.17
C GLU A 6 -1.52 -10.21 4.32
N ILE A 7 -1.96 -10.60 5.51
CA ILE A 7 -1.11 -10.63 6.71
C ILE A 7 -1.00 -12.09 7.15
N GLY A 8 0.23 -12.59 7.27
CA GLY A 8 0.48 -13.85 7.94
C GLY A 8 0.62 -13.67 9.45
N LEU A 9 0.48 -14.77 10.19
CA LEU A 9 0.50 -14.73 11.66
C LEU A 9 1.85 -14.27 12.22
N SER A 10 2.94 -14.37 11.47
CA SER A 10 4.26 -13.87 11.87
C SER A 10 4.47 -12.38 11.58
N GLY A 11 3.43 -11.71 11.05
CA GLY A 11 3.45 -10.29 10.73
C GLY A 11 4.06 -9.97 9.37
N GLU A 12 4.29 -10.97 8.50
CA GLU A 12 4.71 -10.74 7.13
C GLU A 12 3.55 -10.17 6.28
N VAL A 13 3.86 -9.23 5.40
CA VAL A 13 2.90 -8.64 4.48
C VAL A 13 3.07 -9.26 3.10
N ARG A 14 2.01 -9.91 2.61
CA ARG A 14 2.05 -10.75 1.41
C ARG A 14 1.35 -10.04 0.22
N PRO A 15 1.84 -10.27 -1.02
CA PRO A 15 1.28 -9.65 -2.20
C PRO A 15 -0.17 -10.08 -2.45
N VAL A 16 -0.97 -9.14 -2.96
CA VAL A 16 -2.33 -9.41 -3.44
C VAL A 16 -2.42 -9.21 -4.94
N ALA A 17 -3.42 -9.83 -5.55
CA ALA A 17 -3.69 -9.71 -6.97
C ALA A 17 -4.19 -8.31 -7.35
N GLN A 18 -3.93 -7.91 -8.60
CA GLN A 18 -4.47 -6.68 -9.21
C GLN A 18 -4.10 -5.36 -8.52
N SER A 19 -3.04 -5.32 -7.70
CA SER A 19 -2.63 -4.11 -6.97
C SER A 19 -2.41 -2.89 -7.88
N ALA A 20 -1.81 -3.08 -9.06
CA ALA A 20 -1.58 -1.97 -10.00
C ALA A 20 -2.89 -1.31 -10.48
N ALA A 21 -3.94 -2.10 -10.74
CA ALA A 21 -5.24 -1.57 -11.15
C ALA A 21 -5.94 -0.86 -9.99
N ARG A 22 -5.87 -1.43 -8.78
CA ARG A 22 -6.44 -0.84 -7.56
C ARG A 22 -5.79 0.49 -7.20
N LEU A 23 -4.47 0.61 -7.34
CA LEU A 23 -3.75 1.86 -7.09
C LEU A 23 -4.16 2.96 -8.06
N LYS A 24 -4.28 2.65 -9.36
CA LYS A 24 -4.76 3.62 -10.36
C LYS A 24 -6.17 4.10 -10.05
N GLU A 25 -7.04 3.21 -9.61
CA GLU A 25 -8.41 3.57 -9.24
C GLU A 25 -8.45 4.39 -7.95
N ALA A 26 -7.62 4.04 -6.96
CA ALA A 26 -7.49 4.82 -5.74
C ALA A 26 -7.08 6.27 -6.02
N ALA A 27 -6.10 6.48 -6.92
CA ALA A 27 -5.69 7.82 -7.34
C ALA A 27 -6.85 8.61 -7.98
N LYS A 28 -7.64 7.99 -8.87
CA LYS A 28 -8.81 8.64 -9.50
C LYS A 28 -9.89 9.03 -8.50
N LEU A 29 -10.09 8.21 -7.46
CA LEU A 29 -11.07 8.46 -6.40
C LEU A 29 -10.58 9.51 -5.38
N GLY A 30 -9.40 10.12 -5.60
CA GLY A 30 -8.86 11.19 -4.76
C GLY A 30 -8.12 10.70 -3.52
N PHE A 31 -7.80 9.41 -3.43
CA PHE A 31 -6.89 8.94 -2.37
C PHE A 31 -5.47 9.42 -2.66
N THR A 32 -4.85 10.03 -1.66
CA THR A 32 -3.51 10.61 -1.76
C THR A 32 -2.39 9.67 -1.29
N MET A 33 -2.74 8.58 -0.60
CA MET A 33 -1.77 7.64 -0.06
C MET A 33 -2.28 6.20 -0.09
N ALA A 34 -1.39 5.26 -0.42
CA ALA A 34 -1.62 3.82 -0.43
C ALA A 34 -0.52 3.07 0.32
N VAL A 35 -0.89 2.19 1.25
CA VAL A 35 0.03 1.23 1.88
C VAL A 35 -0.16 -0.14 1.26
N ILE A 36 0.91 -0.77 0.77
CA ILE A 36 0.86 -2.01 0.00
C ILE A 36 2.02 -2.95 0.34
N PRO A 37 1.92 -4.26 -0.02
CA PRO A 37 3.05 -5.18 0.08
C PRO A 37 4.16 -4.70 -0.87
N LYS A 38 5.42 -4.80 -0.45
CA LYS A 38 6.56 -4.37 -1.28
C LYS A 38 6.67 -5.12 -2.60
N ALA A 39 6.27 -6.38 -2.63
CA ALA A 39 6.17 -7.17 -3.86
C ALA A 39 5.13 -6.63 -4.86
N ASN A 40 4.21 -5.75 -4.43
CA ASN A 40 3.27 -5.05 -5.30
C ASN A 40 3.70 -3.62 -5.67
N ALA A 41 4.90 -3.18 -5.27
CA ALA A 41 5.38 -1.84 -5.57
C ALA A 41 5.33 -1.55 -7.08
N PRO A 42 4.70 -0.44 -7.50
CA PRO A 42 4.59 -0.12 -8.92
C PRO A 42 5.95 0.28 -9.48
N LYS A 43 6.24 -0.16 -10.71
CA LYS A 43 7.48 0.23 -11.42
C LYS A 43 7.51 1.71 -11.81
N GLN A 44 6.34 2.32 -11.94
CA GLN A 44 6.16 3.71 -12.33
C GLN A 44 5.40 4.45 -11.23
N ARG A 45 5.71 5.73 -11.07
CA ARG A 45 4.96 6.61 -10.17
C ARG A 45 3.50 6.70 -10.63
N ILE A 46 2.59 6.81 -9.67
CA ILE A 46 1.17 7.06 -9.91
C ILE A 46 0.91 8.50 -9.46
N ASP A 47 0.51 9.35 -10.38
CA ASP A 47 0.28 10.76 -10.09
C ASP A 47 -0.81 10.95 -9.05
N GLY A 48 -0.59 11.88 -8.11
CA GLY A 48 -1.52 12.15 -7.00
C GLY A 48 -1.55 11.08 -5.90
N LEU A 49 -0.77 9.99 -6.00
CA LEU A 49 -0.77 8.91 -5.02
C LEU A 49 0.63 8.61 -4.49
N GLU A 50 0.84 8.85 -3.19
CA GLU A 50 2.01 8.35 -2.47
C GLU A 50 1.85 6.84 -2.21
N VAL A 51 2.81 6.04 -2.67
CA VAL A 51 2.78 4.58 -2.49
C VAL A 51 3.84 4.16 -1.49
N ILE A 52 3.39 3.49 -0.43
CA ILE A 52 4.21 3.05 0.69
C ILE A 52 4.26 1.53 0.70
N ALA A 53 5.41 1.02 0.32
CA ALA A 53 5.69 -0.40 0.21
C ALA A 53 6.25 -0.94 1.53
N VAL A 54 5.60 -1.97 2.08
CA VAL A 54 6.01 -2.60 3.35
C VAL A 54 6.21 -4.11 3.19
N ASP A 55 7.13 -4.66 3.99
CA ASP A 55 7.37 -6.11 4.09
C ASP A 55 6.76 -6.69 5.38
N ARG A 56 6.51 -5.84 6.39
CA ARG A 56 6.05 -6.23 7.73
C ARG A 56 4.89 -5.37 8.23
N LEU A 57 4.00 -5.96 9.05
CA LEU A 57 2.84 -5.28 9.62
C LEU A 57 3.23 -4.07 10.49
N GLU A 58 4.31 -4.19 11.26
CA GLU A 58 4.83 -3.10 12.12
C GLU A 58 5.10 -1.84 11.31
N GLN A 59 5.70 -1.96 10.12
CA GLN A 59 5.98 -0.82 9.23
C GLN A 59 4.68 -0.13 8.76
N ALA A 60 3.63 -0.91 8.48
CA ALA A 60 2.33 -0.37 8.11
C ALA A 60 1.68 0.38 9.28
N ILE A 61 1.74 -0.20 10.48
CA ILE A 61 1.20 0.40 11.70
C ILE A 61 1.92 1.71 12.01
N ASP A 62 3.25 1.72 11.98
CA ASP A 62 4.05 2.91 12.22
C ASP A 62 3.68 4.01 11.22
N ARG A 63 3.55 3.67 9.93
CA ARG A 63 3.12 4.66 8.94
C ARG A 63 1.73 5.22 9.24
N VAL A 64 0.75 4.38 9.58
CA VAL A 64 -0.62 4.82 9.87
C VAL A 64 -0.70 5.67 11.13
N ARG A 65 0.11 5.37 12.15
CA ARG A 65 0.19 6.15 13.40
C ARG A 65 0.78 7.55 13.22
N HIS A 66 1.56 7.74 12.17
CA HIS A 66 2.18 9.02 11.81
C HIS A 66 1.45 9.70 10.65
N LEU A 67 0.17 9.38 10.44
CA LEU A 67 -0.72 10.16 9.59
C LEU A 67 -1.39 11.21 10.47
N ASP A 68 -1.06 12.47 10.22
CA ASP A 68 -1.82 13.61 10.77
C ASP A 68 -3.25 13.64 10.20
#